data_AF-A0A4Q6DY68-F1
#
_entry.id   AF-A0A4Q6DY68-F1
#
_cell.length_a   1.000
_cell.length_b   1.000
_cell.length_c   1.000
_cell.angle_alpha   90.00
_cell.angle_beta   90.00
_cell.angle_gamma   90.00
#
_symmetry.space_group_name_H-M   'P 1'
#
loop_
_entity.id
_entity.type
_entity.pdbx_description
1 polymer ?
#
loop_
_entity_poly.entity_id
_entity_poly.type
_entity_poly.pdbx_seq_one_letter_code
_entity_poly.pdbx_strand_id
1 'polypeptide(L)'
;MKNTILKITFLIALMVVTSCKKTLLDQEDPGNLPENQFWLTEGDAQKGVNSIYHMFYQNGGFNRWIYFRLDLTSDEGFSKSPWIELADWTRFQYINYNFWEGNVNSFRDVYKAIFRCNQV
;
A
#
# COMPACT_ATOMS: atom_id res chain seq x y z
N MET A 1 -24.08 -22.15 -58.18
CA MET A 1 -23.99 -20.82 -57.54
C MET A 1 -24.77 -20.75 -56.21
N LYS A 2 -26.08 -21.06 -56.18
CA LYS A 2 -26.91 -21.03 -54.94
C LYS A 2 -26.36 -21.89 -53.78
N ASN A 3 -25.90 -23.10 -54.06
CA ASN A 3 -25.34 -24.00 -53.04
C ASN A 3 -23.96 -23.55 -52.52
N THR A 4 -23.21 -22.80 -53.32
CA THR A 4 -21.91 -22.24 -52.92
C THR A 4 -22.10 -21.04 -51.99
N ILE A 5 -23.08 -20.19 -52.30
CA ILE A 5 -23.48 -19.05 -51.45
C ILE A 5 -23.95 -19.56 -50.08
N LEU A 6 -24.82 -20.58 -50.04
CA LEU A 6 -25.32 -21.15 -48.79
C LEU A 6 -24.21 -21.69 -47.88
N LYS A 7 -23.20 -22.35 -48.47
CA LYS A 7 -22.02 -22.85 -47.73
C LYS A 7 -21.17 -21.71 -47.16
N ILE A 8 -21.00 -20.62 -47.92
CA ILE A 8 -20.25 -19.43 -47.46
C ILE A 8 -21.00 -18.73 -46.33
N THR A 9 -22.32 -18.55 -46.45
CA THR A 9 -23.14 -17.94 -45.38
C THR A 9 -23.09 -18.78 -44.10
N PHE A 10 -23.14 -20.11 -44.21
CA PHE A 10 -23.04 -21.00 -43.07
C PHE A 10 -21.66 -20.94 -42.40
N LEU A 11 -20.59 -20.86 -43.18
CA LEU A 11 -19.22 -20.72 -42.67
C LEU A 11 -19.01 -19.40 -41.92
N ILE A 12 -19.55 -18.30 -42.45
CA ILE A 12 -19.50 -16.98 -41.80
C ILE A 12 -20.29 -16.99 -40.48
N ALA A 13 -21.48 -17.61 -40.47
CA ALA A 13 -22.27 -17.73 -39.25
C ALA A 13 -21.51 -18.50 -38.16
N LEU A 14 -20.79 -19.57 -38.52
CA LEU A 14 -19.98 -20.38 -37.61
C LEU A 14 -18.77 -19.59 -37.02
N MET A 15 -18.19 -18.68 -37.80
CA MET A 15 -17.10 -17.80 -37.33
C MET A 15 -17.59 -16.73 -36.35
N VAL A 16 -18.83 -16.25 -36.47
CA VAL A 16 -19.38 -15.23 -35.56
C VAL A 16 -19.71 -15.82 -34.18
N VAL A 17 -20.22 -17.06 -34.12
CA VAL A 17 -20.52 -17.74 -32.83
C VAL A 17 -19.27 -18.22 -32.09
N THR A 18 -18.12 -18.32 -32.75
CA THR A 18 -16.83 -18.66 -32.13
C THR A 18 -16.03 -17.43 -31.71
N SER A 19 -16.58 -16.22 -31.87
CA SER A 19 -15.91 -14.99 -31.41
C SER A 19 -15.80 -14.95 -29.89
N CYS A 20 -14.71 -14.37 -29.39
CA CYS A 20 -14.47 -14.24 -27.95
C CYS A 20 -15.56 -13.40 -27.28
N LYS A 21 -15.97 -13.80 -26.08
CA LYS A 21 -16.87 -12.99 -25.24
C LYS A 21 -16.23 -11.63 -24.98
N LYS A 22 -17.00 -10.54 -25.10
CA LYS A 22 -16.53 -9.18 -24.80
C LYS A 22 -15.96 -9.06 -23.38
N THR A 23 -16.47 -9.86 -22.45
CA THR A 23 -16.06 -9.89 -21.04
C THR A 23 -14.81 -10.73 -20.76
N LEU A 24 -14.14 -11.28 -21.78
CA LEU A 24 -12.91 -12.07 -21.58
C LEU A 24 -11.77 -11.24 -20.97
N LEU A 25 -11.79 -9.93 -21.19
CA LEU A 25 -10.80 -8.99 -20.66
C LEU A 25 -11.25 -8.34 -19.34
N ASP A 26 -12.52 -8.51 -18.95
CA ASP A 26 -13.07 -7.98 -17.70
C ASP A 26 -12.80 -8.97 -16.56
N GLN A 27 -11.51 -9.13 -16.24
CA GLN A 27 -11.07 -10.02 -15.17
C GLN A 27 -10.92 -9.21 -13.87
N GLU A 28 -11.68 -9.57 -12.84
CA GLU A 28 -11.45 -9.00 -11.51
C GLU A 28 -10.11 -9.51 -10.97
N ASP A 29 -9.28 -8.59 -10.47
CA ASP A 29 -8.04 -8.93 -9.79
C ASP A 29 -8.38 -9.54 -8.42
N PRO A 30 -8.12 -10.84 -8.19
CA PRO A 30 -8.45 -11.49 -6.92
C PRO A 30 -7.66 -10.89 -5.73
N GLY A 31 -6.61 -10.12 -5.97
CA GLY A 31 -5.84 -9.41 -4.95
C GLY A 31 -6.35 -8.01 -4.62
N ASN A 32 -7.26 -7.44 -5.42
CA ASN A 32 -7.76 -6.09 -5.23
C ASN A 32 -9.20 -6.12 -4.71
N LEU A 33 -9.39 -5.61 -3.50
CA LEU A 33 -10.73 -5.44 -2.94
C LEU A 33 -11.33 -4.15 -3.49
N PRO A 34 -12.44 -4.20 -4.25
CA PRO A 34 -13.07 -3.00 -4.78
C PRO A 34 -13.66 -2.14 -3.66
N GLU A 35 -13.65 -0.82 -3.84
CA GLU A 35 -14.10 0.16 -2.83
C GLU A 35 -15.54 -0.08 -2.34
N ASN A 36 -16.39 -0.63 -3.19
CA ASN A 36 -17.79 -0.95 -2.88
C ASN A 36 -17.96 -2.11 -1.87
N GLN A 37 -16.89 -2.82 -1.52
CA GLN A 37 -16.90 -3.88 -0.50
C GLN A 37 -16.53 -3.38 0.90
N PHE A 38 -16.14 -2.10 1.04
CA PHE A 38 -15.79 -1.52 2.34
C PHE A 38 -16.98 -0.82 2.99
N TRP A 39 -16.95 -0.68 4.32
CA TRP A 39 -17.91 0.09 5.13
C TRP A 39 -19.37 -0.40 5.08
N LEU A 40 -19.60 -1.68 4.76
CA LEU A 40 -20.94 -2.24 4.63
C LEU A 40 -21.53 -2.66 5.98
N THR A 41 -20.69 -3.16 6.88
CA THR A 41 -21.12 -3.69 8.18
C THR A 41 -20.44 -2.98 9.34
N GLU A 42 -21.04 -3.06 10.54
CA GLU A 42 -20.39 -2.65 11.78
C GLU A 42 -19.03 -3.33 11.97
N GLY A 43 -18.92 -4.61 11.58
CA GLY A 43 -17.67 -5.35 11.62
C GLY A 43 -16.57 -4.74 10.75
N ASP A 44 -16.92 -4.10 9.64
CA ASP A 44 -15.95 -3.43 8.76
C ASP A 44 -15.47 -2.11 9.37
N ALA A 45 -16.35 -1.37 10.05
CA ALA A 45 -15.95 -0.20 10.84
C ALA A 45 -14.96 -0.60 11.95
N GLN A 46 -15.23 -1.69 12.69
CA GLN A 46 -14.31 -2.19 13.72
C GLN A 46 -12.96 -2.59 13.13
N LYS A 47 -12.93 -3.28 11.98
CA LYS A 47 -11.67 -3.61 11.28
C LYS A 47 -10.94 -2.36 10.82
N GLY A 48 -11.66 -1.34 10.35
CA GLY A 48 -11.12 -0.03 10.00
C GLY A 48 -10.41 0.61 11.17
N VAL A 49 -11.08 0.72 12.33
CA VAL A 49 -10.50 1.24 13.58
C VAL A 49 -9.27 0.43 14.00
N ASN A 50 -9.34 -0.91 13.99
CA ASN A 50 -8.19 -1.75 14.31
C ASN A 50 -6.99 -1.49 13.38
N SER A 51 -7.24 -1.22 12.09
CA SER A 51 -6.20 -0.91 11.11
C SER A 51 -5.51 0.43 11.36
N ILE A 52 -6.21 1.40 11.96
CA ILE A 52 -5.63 2.66 12.43
C ILE A 52 -4.67 2.37 13.58
N TYR A 53 -5.13 1.67 14.63
CA TYR A 53 -4.30 1.36 15.80
C TYR A 53 -3.08 0.51 15.46
N HIS A 54 -3.17 -0.36 14.46
CA HIS A 54 -2.02 -1.12 13.96
C HIS A 54 -0.87 -0.22 13.49
N MET A 55 -1.12 1.04 13.14
CA MET A 55 -0.06 1.96 12.75
C MET A 55 0.92 2.29 13.89
N PHE A 56 0.51 2.17 15.15
CA PHE A 56 1.42 2.35 16.29
C PHE A 56 2.52 1.28 16.37
N TYR A 57 2.29 0.11 15.76
CA TYR A 57 3.28 -0.96 15.67
C TYR A 57 4.25 -0.80 14.48
N GLN A 58 4.08 0.22 13.64
CA GLN A 58 4.99 0.44 12.51
C GLN A 58 6.32 1.06 12.97
N ASN A 59 7.39 0.65 12.30
CA ASN A 59 8.76 1.00 12.67
C ASN A 59 9.02 2.51 12.75
N GLY A 60 8.41 3.32 11.87
CA GLY A 60 8.57 4.77 11.88
C GLY A 60 7.88 5.49 13.04
N GLY A 61 7.03 4.79 13.79
CA GLY A 61 6.26 5.37 14.88
C GLY A 61 6.75 4.93 16.26
N PHE A 62 5.77 4.59 17.09
CA PHE A 62 5.90 4.38 18.53
C PHE A 62 6.45 3.02 18.93
N ASN A 63 6.78 2.14 17.99
CA ASN A 63 7.44 0.88 18.36
C ASN A 63 8.97 1.03 18.47
N ARG A 64 9.58 2.06 17.84
CA ARG A 64 11.04 2.15 17.69
C ARG A 64 11.59 3.54 17.37
N TRP A 65 11.43 4.05 16.14
CA TRP A 65 12.27 5.14 15.64
C TRP A 65 11.97 6.50 16.27
N ILE A 66 10.74 6.72 16.75
CA ILE A 66 10.38 7.98 17.40
C ILE A 66 11.22 8.24 18.66
N TYR A 67 11.56 7.21 19.43
CA TYR A 67 12.36 7.33 20.65
C TYR A 67 13.81 7.68 20.35
N PHE A 68 14.39 7.08 19.29
CA PHE A 68 15.73 7.48 18.84
C PHE A 68 15.76 8.95 18.43
N ARG A 69 14.65 9.46 17.86
CA ARG A 69 14.56 10.87 17.49
C ARG A 69 14.41 11.77 18.70
N LEU A 70 13.60 11.41 19.68
CA LEU A 70 13.25 12.30 20.79
C LEU A 70 14.26 12.22 21.95
N ASP A 71 14.77 11.03 22.26
CA ASP A 71 15.63 10.82 23.43
C ASP A 71 17.10 11.04 23.07
N LEU A 72 17.60 10.44 21.98
CA LEU A 72 19.03 10.51 21.63
C LEU A 72 19.45 11.85 21.01
N THR A 73 18.49 12.75 20.79
CA THR A 73 18.77 14.15 20.42
C THR A 73 18.80 15.07 21.64
N SER A 74 18.48 14.56 22.83
CA SER A 74 18.73 15.26 24.09
C SER A 74 20.17 15.01 24.58
N ASP A 75 20.52 15.59 25.73
CA ASP A 75 21.77 15.32 26.44
C ASP A 75 21.68 14.08 27.37
N GLU A 76 20.58 13.33 27.34
CA GLU A 76 20.39 12.14 28.17
C GLU A 76 21.16 10.90 27.67
N GLY A 77 21.57 10.86 26.40
CA GLY A 77 22.22 9.69 25.82
C GLY A 77 22.91 9.93 24.48
N PHE A 78 23.71 8.97 24.04
CA PHE A 78 24.36 9.00 22.74
C PHE A 78 24.52 7.60 22.14
N SER A 79 24.53 7.53 20.80
CA SER A 79 24.75 6.26 20.09
C SER A 79 26.22 5.84 20.14
N LYS A 80 26.47 4.59 20.55
CA LYS A 80 27.77 3.89 20.40
C LYS A 80 27.76 2.88 19.24
N SER A 81 26.72 2.92 18.41
CA SER A 81 26.58 1.98 17.29
C SER A 81 27.73 2.18 16.30
N PRO A 82 28.28 1.09 15.71
CA PRO A 82 29.21 1.21 14.59
C PRO A 82 28.54 1.72 13.31
N TRP A 83 27.20 1.85 13.29
CA TRP A 83 26.47 2.41 12.16
C TRP A 83 26.60 3.94 12.14
N ILE A 84 27.52 4.41 11.30
CA ILE A 84 27.89 5.83 11.17
C ILE A 84 26.67 6.72 10.96
N GLU A 85 25.80 6.38 10.01
CA GLU A 85 24.65 7.22 9.66
C GLU A 85 23.66 7.40 10.83
N LEU A 86 23.41 6.33 11.60
CA LEU A 86 22.60 6.41 12.80
C LEU A 86 23.29 7.27 13.88
N ALA A 87 24.59 7.07 14.09
CA ALA A 87 25.35 7.83 15.08
C ALA A 87 25.38 9.34 14.73
N ASP A 88 25.61 9.67 13.47
CA ASP A 88 25.58 11.04 12.96
C ASP A 88 24.20 11.67 13.11
N TRP A 89 23.14 10.93 12.75
CA TRP A 89 21.75 11.39 12.90
C TRP A 89 21.38 11.70 14.36
N THR A 90 21.81 10.88 15.32
CA THR A 90 21.57 11.14 16.77
C THR A 90 22.39 12.33 17.30
N ARG A 91 23.53 12.64 16.69
CA ARG A 91 24.42 13.75 17.10
C ARG A 91 24.17 15.06 16.35
N PHE A 92 23.03 15.17 15.65
CA PHE A 92 22.68 16.33 14.81
C PHE A 92 23.64 16.59 13.64
N GLN A 93 24.36 15.57 13.17
CA GLN A 93 25.23 15.65 12.01
C GLN A 93 24.50 15.15 10.76
N TYR A 94 23.72 16.02 10.11
CA TYR A 94 22.92 15.63 8.93
C TYR A 94 23.72 15.71 7.63
N ILE A 95 24.50 14.67 7.37
CA ILE A 95 25.18 14.48 6.07
C ILE A 95 24.20 13.89 5.03
N ASN A 96 23.32 12.99 5.46
CA ASN A 96 22.23 12.44 4.65
C ASN A 96 20.85 12.88 5.15
N TYR A 97 20.16 13.71 4.38
CA TYR A 97 18.79 14.13 4.69
C TYR A 97 17.74 13.06 4.35
N ASN A 98 18.09 12.08 3.52
CA ASN A 98 17.22 10.98 3.09
C ASN A 98 17.39 9.71 3.92
N PHE A 99 17.96 9.80 5.14
CA PHE A 99 18.11 8.64 6.02
C PHE A 99 16.75 7.99 6.28
N TRP A 100 16.63 6.72 5.87
CA TRP A 100 15.34 6.04 5.78
C TRP A 100 14.72 5.85 7.17
N GLU A 101 15.45 5.23 8.08
CA GLU A 101 15.01 4.86 9.42
C GLU A 101 14.51 6.07 10.23
N GLY A 102 15.24 7.18 10.14
CA GLY A 102 14.98 8.38 10.93
C GLY A 102 13.99 9.35 10.29
N ASN A 103 14.27 9.81 9.06
CA ASN A 103 13.52 10.91 8.46
C ASN A 103 12.34 10.41 7.61
N VAL A 104 12.63 9.51 6.67
CA VAL A 104 11.63 9.13 5.65
C VAL A 104 10.55 8.22 6.24
N ASN A 105 10.97 7.18 6.97
CA ASN A 105 10.08 6.17 7.51
C ASN A 105 9.14 6.77 8.57
N SER A 106 9.66 7.63 9.46
CA SER A 106 8.87 8.28 10.50
C SER A 106 7.79 9.18 9.91
N PHE A 107 8.15 10.04 8.96
CA PHE A 107 7.20 10.90 8.28
C PHE A 107 6.14 10.08 7.54
N ARG A 108 6.56 9.10 6.74
CA ARG A 108 5.67 8.23 5.97
C ARG A 108 4.67 7.51 6.87
N ASP A 109 5.12 6.89 7.95
CA ASP A 109 4.25 6.08 8.80
C ASP A 109 3.25 6.95 9.58
N VAL A 110 3.66 8.13 10.06
CA VAL A 110 2.74 9.07 10.71
C VAL A 110 1.68 9.57 9.72
N TYR A 111 2.07 9.99 8.51
CA TYR A 111 1.09 10.43 7.51
C TYR A 111 0.20 9.30 6.99
N LYS A 112 0.72 8.08 6.92
CA LYS A 112 -0.09 6.89 6.61
C LYS A 112 -1.12 6.61 7.71
N ALA A 113 -0.76 6.84 8.99
CA ALA A 113 -1.71 6.73 10.10
C ALA A 113 -2.81 7.79 9.99
N ILE A 114 -2.44 9.06 9.75
CA ILE A 114 -3.40 10.16 9.53
C ILE A 114 -4.33 9.84 8.35
N PHE A 115 -3.77 9.36 7.24
CA PHE A 115 -4.56 8.97 6.08
C PHE A 115 -5.58 7.88 6.43
N ARG A 116 -5.17 6.82 7.15
CA ARG A 116 -6.10 5.77 7.60
C ARG A 116 -7.18 6.31 8.51
N CYS A 117 -6.85 7.22 9.44
CA CYS A 117 -7.83 7.89 10.29
C CYS A 117 -8.88 8.63 9.48
N ASN A 118 -8.48 9.29 8.39
CA ASN A 118 -9.41 10.05 7.53
C ASN A 118 -10.30 9.16 6.64
N GLN A 119 -10.03 7.86 6.54
CA GLN A 119 -10.84 6.92 5.76
C GLN A 119 -11.97 6.28 6.58
N VAL A 120 -11.86 6.28 7.91
CA VAL A 120 -12.76 5.60 8.85
C VAL A 120 -13.67 6.63 9.51
#